data_AF-A0AAE3VCM4-F1
#
_entry.id   AF-A0AAE3VCM4-F1
#
_cell.length_a   1.000
_cell.length_b   1.000
_cell.length_c   1.000
_cell.angle_alpha   90.00
_cell.angle_beta   90.00
_cell.angle_gamma   90.00
#
_symmetry.space_group_name_H-M   'P 1'
#
loop_
_entity.id
_entity.type
_entity.pdbx_description
1 polymer ?
#
loop_
_entity_poly.entity_id
_entity_poly.type
_entity_poly.pdbx_seq_one_letter_code
_entity_poly.pdbx_strand_id
1 'polypeptide(L)'
;MTAPELKIMTLDQAVAWQTAIRREHKTLAVTNGAFDLLHRGHVEYLNQAAAEADALLVAVNSDASVKQLKGPERPLVGEQDRAMLLASLQAVSAVVIFNGPKPVDVFSVIHPDVYVKGGDYTEDSLDREEHALLKRAGARFVFIPFVAGFSTTSIVRRLRDGGSAPAASHGTAGPALNNALDTIFCRRSVRHYQLRPVADEHLVAILQAAMAAPSACAKDPWQFHVLKNDGLRTDIAAVLPNGRFLAQAPTGIVVCGDLRRAHGAELSYLIQDCAAAIENLLLAVSQLGLGACWLGVHPRQDRVDAIRQLLKQPAEIIPIAVIAIGWPAEHPPKRSRYRDDAIHWEV
;
A
#
# COMPACT_ATOMS: atom_id res chain seq x y z
N MET A 1 -18.63 -2.80 -33.50
CA MET A 1 -17.89 -1.86 -32.62
C MET A 1 -17.00 -1.00 -33.52
N THR A 2 -17.04 0.32 -33.37
CA THR A 2 -16.07 1.22 -34.01
C THR A 2 -14.66 0.90 -33.50
N ALA A 3 -13.67 0.87 -34.39
CA ALA A 3 -12.28 0.67 -33.99
C ALA A 3 -11.86 1.81 -33.02
N PRO A 4 -11.28 1.50 -31.84
CA PRO A 4 -10.91 2.52 -30.85
C PRO A 4 -10.02 3.63 -31.43
N GLU A 5 -9.14 3.29 -32.36
CA GLU A 5 -8.24 4.22 -33.06
C GLU A 5 -8.97 5.40 -33.70
N LEU A 6 -10.20 5.19 -34.19
CA LEU A 6 -11.01 6.24 -34.84
C LEU A 6 -11.51 7.31 -33.86
N LYS A 7 -11.50 7.02 -32.56
CA LYS A 7 -11.84 7.99 -31.52
C LYS A 7 -10.64 8.84 -31.12
N ILE A 8 -9.43 8.46 -31.48
CA ILE A 8 -8.20 9.22 -31.18
C ILE A 8 -8.04 10.25 -32.30
N MET A 9 -8.20 11.52 -31.96
CA MET A 9 -8.29 12.61 -32.93
C MET A 9 -7.17 13.64 -32.69
N THR A 10 -6.68 14.23 -33.77
CA THR A 10 -5.99 15.53 -33.68
C THR A 10 -6.99 16.60 -33.24
N LEU A 11 -6.49 17.75 -32.79
CA LEU A 11 -7.37 18.84 -32.36
C LEU A 11 -8.27 19.33 -33.51
N ASP A 12 -7.74 19.43 -34.74
CA ASP A 12 -8.53 19.83 -35.92
C ASP A 12 -9.62 18.81 -36.24
N GLN A 13 -9.32 17.51 -36.13
CA GLN A 13 -10.31 16.44 -36.31
C GLN A 13 -11.39 16.50 -35.23
N ALA A 14 -11.01 16.77 -33.98
CA ALA A 14 -11.96 16.91 -32.88
C ALA A 14 -12.88 18.13 -33.05
N VAL A 15 -12.38 19.24 -33.61
CA VAL A 15 -13.20 20.42 -33.96
C VAL A 15 -14.19 20.08 -35.07
N ALA A 16 -13.75 19.38 -36.12
CA ALA A 16 -14.64 18.94 -37.20
C ALA A 16 -15.73 17.97 -36.69
N TRP A 17 -15.35 17.03 -35.82
CA TRP A 17 -16.27 16.10 -35.16
C TRP A 17 -17.26 16.82 -34.24
N GLN A 18 -16.79 17.77 -33.42
CA GLN A 18 -17.62 18.61 -32.57
C GLN A 18 -18.65 19.41 -33.39
N THR A 19 -18.23 19.93 -34.55
CA THR A 19 -19.13 20.68 -35.43
C THR A 19 -20.22 19.77 -36.00
N ALA A 20 -19.88 18.52 -36.32
CA ALA A 20 -20.85 17.53 -36.81
C ALA A 20 -21.89 17.16 -35.74
N ILE A 21 -21.47 16.85 -34.51
CA ILE A 21 -22.43 16.51 -33.44
C ILE A 21 -23.34 17.71 -33.10
N ARG A 22 -22.84 18.94 -33.17
CA ARG A 22 -23.67 20.14 -32.95
C ARG A 22 -24.72 20.36 -34.04
N ARG A 23 -24.41 20.01 -35.29
CA ARG A 23 -25.41 20.02 -36.38
C ARG A 23 -26.52 19.00 -36.17
N GLU A 24 -26.23 17.93 -35.41
CA GLU A 24 -27.22 16.95 -34.97
C GLU A 24 -27.92 17.36 -33.65
N HIS A 25 -27.71 18.59 -33.17
CA HIS A 25 -28.24 19.11 -31.91
C HIS A 25 -27.83 18.31 -30.66
N LYS A 26 -26.69 17.62 -30.73
CA LYS A 26 -26.11 16.88 -29.60
C LYS A 26 -25.21 17.77 -28.75
N THR A 27 -25.21 17.50 -27.46
CA THR A 27 -24.39 18.17 -26.46
C THR A 27 -23.04 17.47 -26.24
N LEU A 28 -22.02 18.23 -25.88
CA LEU A 28 -20.66 17.74 -25.66
C LEU A 28 -20.17 18.01 -24.24
N ALA A 29 -19.81 16.93 -23.54
CA ALA A 29 -19.04 16.97 -22.30
C ALA A 29 -17.54 16.84 -22.59
N VAL A 30 -16.73 17.60 -21.84
CA VAL A 30 -15.26 17.49 -21.86
C VAL A 30 -14.72 17.26 -20.47
N THR A 31 -13.77 16.34 -20.35
CA THR A 31 -12.93 16.15 -19.16
C THR A 31 -11.46 16.14 -19.54
N ASN A 32 -10.57 16.41 -18.58
CA ASN A 32 -9.13 16.28 -18.78
C ASN A 32 -8.41 15.52 -17.66
N GLY A 33 -7.23 15.00 -17.97
CA GLY A 33 -6.34 14.41 -16.97
C GLY A 33 -5.20 13.56 -17.53
N ALA A 34 -4.37 13.05 -16.61
CA ALA A 34 -3.24 12.21 -16.97
C ALA A 34 -3.62 10.75 -17.28
N PHE A 35 -4.68 10.19 -16.66
CA PHE A 35 -5.16 8.82 -16.90
C PHE A 35 -4.06 7.75 -16.98
N ASP A 36 -3.13 7.80 -16.04
CA ASP A 36 -1.84 7.11 -16.17
C ASP A 36 -1.95 5.58 -16.12
N LEU A 37 -2.41 5.02 -15.00
CA LEU A 37 -2.94 3.64 -14.96
C LEU A 37 -4.44 3.73 -14.73
N LEU A 38 -5.20 3.19 -15.68
CA LEU A 38 -6.64 3.06 -15.53
C LEU A 38 -6.99 2.11 -14.38
N HIS A 39 -8.06 2.47 -13.69
CA HIS A 39 -8.60 1.71 -12.57
C HIS A 39 -10.08 2.01 -12.42
N ARG A 40 -10.78 1.26 -11.56
CA ARG A 40 -12.22 1.41 -11.33
C ARG A 40 -12.67 2.86 -11.15
N GLY A 41 -11.94 3.65 -10.35
CA GLY A 41 -12.25 5.08 -10.16
C GLY A 41 -12.33 5.90 -11.46
N HIS A 42 -11.45 5.66 -12.45
CA HIS A 42 -11.51 6.34 -13.74
C HIS A 42 -12.70 5.88 -14.58
N VAL A 43 -13.01 4.58 -14.56
CA VAL A 43 -14.15 4.03 -15.32
C VAL A 43 -15.47 4.59 -14.80
N GLU A 44 -15.64 4.59 -13.49
CA GLU A 44 -16.83 5.16 -12.84
C GLU A 44 -16.96 6.67 -13.12
N TYR A 45 -15.86 7.40 -12.96
CA TYR A 45 -15.80 8.83 -13.27
C TYR A 45 -16.19 9.14 -14.71
N LEU A 46 -15.62 8.40 -15.69
CA LEU A 46 -15.89 8.62 -17.11
C LEU A 46 -17.31 8.24 -17.49
N ASN A 47 -17.90 7.20 -16.87
CA ASN A 47 -19.31 6.86 -17.07
C ASN A 47 -20.24 7.97 -16.58
N GLN A 48 -19.96 8.55 -15.43
CA GLN A 48 -20.74 9.66 -14.90
C GLN A 48 -20.53 10.94 -15.73
N ALA A 49 -19.30 11.23 -16.17
CA ALA A 49 -19.02 12.35 -17.08
C ALA A 49 -19.77 12.21 -18.43
N ALA A 50 -19.85 10.99 -18.96
CA ALA A 50 -20.59 10.71 -20.19
C ALA A 50 -22.11 10.80 -20.03
N ALA A 51 -22.64 10.73 -18.80
CA ALA A 51 -24.08 10.89 -18.55
C ALA A 51 -24.52 12.36 -18.60
N GLU A 52 -23.59 13.31 -18.58
CA GLU A 52 -23.89 14.75 -18.55
C GLU A 52 -24.13 15.37 -19.94
N ALA A 53 -23.87 14.62 -21.02
CA ALA A 53 -24.02 15.07 -22.40
C ALA A 53 -24.17 13.88 -23.38
N ASP A 54 -24.50 14.14 -24.64
CA ASP A 54 -24.67 13.09 -25.66
C ASP A 54 -23.34 12.48 -26.13
N ALA A 55 -22.23 13.20 -25.94
CA ALA A 55 -20.89 12.75 -26.27
C ALA A 55 -19.86 13.20 -25.22
N LEU A 56 -18.82 12.39 -25.01
CA LEU A 56 -17.71 12.70 -24.12
C LEU A 56 -16.39 12.76 -24.89
N LEU A 57 -15.73 13.92 -24.82
CA LEU A 57 -14.34 14.09 -25.24
C LEU A 57 -13.40 14.10 -24.03
N VAL A 58 -12.37 13.26 -24.08
CA VAL A 58 -11.34 13.18 -23.05
C VAL A 58 -10.05 13.81 -23.57
N ALA A 59 -9.64 14.92 -22.97
CA ALA A 59 -8.34 15.54 -23.21
C ALA A 59 -7.29 14.89 -22.30
N VAL A 60 -6.34 14.15 -22.88
CA VAL A 60 -5.29 13.45 -22.13
C VAL A 60 -3.97 14.21 -22.22
N ASN A 61 -3.27 14.36 -21.08
CA ASN A 61 -1.95 15.01 -21.05
C ASN A 61 -0.92 14.19 -21.83
N SER A 62 -0.04 14.86 -22.58
CA SER A 62 1.15 14.23 -23.18
C SER A 62 2.15 13.73 -22.14
N ASP A 63 3.08 12.87 -22.55
CA ASP A 63 4.09 12.30 -21.65
C ASP A 63 4.99 13.39 -21.05
N ALA A 64 5.37 14.39 -21.85
CA ALA A 64 6.13 15.54 -21.38
C ALA A 64 5.36 16.32 -20.31
N SER A 65 4.05 16.51 -20.51
CA SER A 65 3.19 17.22 -19.57
C SER A 65 3.04 16.48 -18.25
N VAL A 66 2.86 15.15 -18.29
CA VAL A 66 2.78 14.34 -17.08
C VAL A 66 4.11 14.32 -16.33
N LYS A 67 5.25 14.27 -17.02
CA LYS A 67 6.59 14.39 -16.41
C LYS A 67 6.75 15.70 -15.65
N GLN A 68 6.33 16.81 -16.27
CA GLN A 68 6.40 18.13 -15.63
C GLN A 68 5.50 18.23 -14.40
N LEU A 69 4.29 17.67 -14.45
CA LEU A 69 3.31 17.74 -13.36
C LEU A 69 3.61 16.79 -12.20
N LYS A 70 4.16 15.60 -12.48
CA LYS A 70 4.25 14.49 -11.51
C LYS A 70 5.66 13.96 -11.27
N GLY A 71 6.66 14.52 -11.96
CA GLY A 71 8.06 14.13 -11.86
C GLY A 71 8.52 13.15 -12.95
N PRO A 72 9.84 12.90 -13.04
CA PRO A 72 10.47 12.20 -14.17
C PRO A 72 10.07 10.73 -14.31
N GLU A 73 9.63 10.08 -13.23
CA GLU A 73 9.18 8.68 -13.23
C GLU A 73 7.76 8.47 -13.77
N ARG A 74 7.07 9.54 -14.22
CA ARG A 74 5.68 9.51 -14.69
C ARG A 74 5.61 10.12 -16.09
N PRO A 75 4.77 9.63 -17.00
CA PRO A 75 3.80 8.56 -16.80
C PRO A 75 4.42 7.16 -16.85
N LEU A 76 3.69 6.16 -16.35
CA LEU A 76 4.06 4.76 -16.46
C LEU A 76 3.62 4.15 -17.79
N VAL A 77 2.51 4.64 -18.34
CA VAL A 77 1.97 4.22 -19.62
C VAL A 77 2.08 5.41 -20.59
N GLY A 78 2.63 5.17 -21.78
CA GLY A 78 2.82 6.22 -22.79
C GLY A 78 1.50 6.84 -23.26
N GLU A 79 1.55 8.08 -23.75
CA GLU A 79 0.37 8.85 -24.14
C GLU A 79 -0.51 8.18 -25.19
N GLN A 80 0.09 7.49 -26.15
CA GLN A 80 -0.63 6.76 -27.20
C GLN A 80 -1.38 5.56 -26.62
N ASP A 81 -0.76 4.82 -25.71
CA ASP A 81 -1.38 3.68 -25.04
C ASP A 81 -2.50 4.14 -24.10
N ARG A 82 -2.29 5.24 -23.36
CA ARG A 82 -3.34 5.87 -22.53
C ARG A 82 -4.52 6.30 -23.38
N ALA A 83 -4.27 6.93 -24.53
CA ALA A 83 -5.32 7.32 -25.47
C ALA A 83 -6.09 6.11 -26.02
N MET A 84 -5.38 5.03 -26.37
CA MET A 84 -5.97 3.78 -26.84
C MET A 84 -6.87 3.12 -25.79
N LEU A 85 -6.40 3.05 -24.55
CA LEU A 85 -7.17 2.50 -23.43
C LEU A 85 -8.45 3.32 -23.17
N LEU A 86 -8.34 4.65 -23.18
CA LEU A 86 -9.49 5.55 -23.02
C LEU A 86 -10.49 5.40 -24.18
N ALA A 87 -10.01 5.39 -25.42
CA ALA A 87 -10.83 5.23 -26.61
C ALA A 87 -11.59 3.88 -26.62
N SER A 88 -10.99 2.84 -26.02
CA SER A 88 -11.60 1.53 -25.90
C SER A 88 -12.78 1.49 -24.92
N LEU A 89 -12.93 2.50 -24.05
CA LEU A 89 -14.06 2.60 -23.13
C LEU A 89 -15.34 3.00 -23.87
N GLN A 90 -16.45 2.36 -23.51
CA GLN A 90 -17.76 2.65 -24.11
C GLN A 90 -18.21 4.09 -23.86
N ALA A 91 -17.92 4.65 -22.69
CA ALA A 91 -18.30 6.01 -22.31
C ALA A 91 -17.56 7.11 -23.09
N VAL A 92 -16.42 6.80 -23.72
CA VAL A 92 -15.58 7.81 -24.39
C VAL A 92 -15.91 7.87 -25.87
N SER A 93 -16.30 9.05 -26.35
CA SER A 93 -16.64 9.30 -27.75
C SER A 93 -15.44 9.77 -28.57
N ALA A 94 -14.57 10.59 -27.98
CA ALA A 94 -13.35 11.09 -28.60
C ALA A 94 -12.22 11.28 -27.57
N VAL A 95 -10.97 11.16 -28.01
CA VAL A 95 -9.77 11.40 -27.21
C VAL A 95 -8.85 12.33 -27.97
N VAL A 96 -8.33 13.35 -27.29
CA VAL A 96 -7.29 14.25 -27.83
C VAL A 96 -6.11 14.29 -26.88
N ILE A 97 -4.90 14.22 -27.42
CA ILE A 97 -3.67 14.40 -26.65
C ILE A 97 -3.30 15.88 -26.70
N PHE A 98 -3.05 16.50 -25.54
CA PHE A 98 -2.62 17.90 -25.47
C PHE A 98 -1.30 18.05 -24.73
N ASN A 99 -0.58 19.11 -25.08
CA ASN A 99 0.69 19.48 -24.46
C ASN A 99 0.48 20.58 -23.42
N GLY A 100 1.32 20.58 -22.39
CA GLY A 100 1.26 21.52 -21.29
C GLY A 100 0.47 21.01 -20.08
N PRO A 101 0.58 21.71 -18.95
CA PRO A 101 -0.06 21.31 -17.70
C PRO A 101 -1.60 21.42 -17.75
N LYS A 102 -2.14 22.22 -18.68
CA LYS A 102 -3.56 22.56 -18.78
C LYS A 102 -4.01 22.50 -20.25
N PRO A 103 -5.25 22.06 -20.54
CA PRO A 103 -5.74 21.94 -21.92
C PRO A 103 -6.36 23.26 -22.44
N VAL A 104 -5.67 24.37 -22.27
CA VAL A 104 -6.13 25.71 -22.69
C VAL A 104 -6.43 25.76 -24.18
N ASP A 105 -5.52 25.21 -24.99
CA ASP A 105 -5.67 25.15 -26.45
C ASP A 105 -6.90 24.35 -26.86
N VAL A 106 -7.21 23.26 -26.14
CA VAL A 106 -8.40 22.43 -26.42
C VAL A 106 -9.68 23.22 -26.15
N PHE A 107 -9.75 23.90 -25.00
CA PHE A 107 -10.95 24.65 -24.64
C PHE A 107 -11.21 25.87 -25.53
N SER A 108 -10.15 26.48 -26.04
CA SER A 108 -10.28 27.65 -26.93
C SER A 108 -10.98 27.33 -28.27
N VAL A 109 -11.04 26.06 -28.68
CA VAL A 109 -11.60 25.65 -29.99
C VAL A 109 -12.75 24.65 -29.88
N ILE A 110 -12.77 23.78 -28.87
CA ILE A 110 -13.83 22.76 -28.72
C ILE A 110 -15.12 23.35 -28.14
N HIS A 111 -15.02 24.40 -27.30
CA HIS A 111 -16.16 25.07 -26.66
C HIS A 111 -17.22 24.09 -26.11
N PRO A 112 -16.92 23.35 -25.02
CA PRO A 112 -17.83 22.34 -24.50
C PRO A 112 -19.13 22.92 -23.95
N ASP A 113 -20.21 22.15 -24.01
CA ASP A 113 -21.48 22.49 -23.34
C ASP A 113 -21.41 22.15 -21.85
N VAL A 114 -20.66 21.09 -21.51
CA VAL A 114 -20.40 20.67 -20.13
C VAL A 114 -18.92 20.43 -19.91
N TYR A 115 -18.36 21.01 -18.85
CA TYR A 115 -17.03 20.65 -18.36
C TYR A 115 -17.15 19.82 -17.09
N VAL A 116 -16.56 18.63 -17.13
CA VAL A 116 -16.58 17.67 -16.02
C VAL A 116 -15.18 17.58 -15.40
N LYS A 117 -15.10 17.73 -14.08
CA LYS A 117 -13.86 17.56 -13.31
C LYS A 117 -14.06 16.52 -12.20
N GLY A 118 -13.12 15.59 -12.12
CA GLY A 118 -13.07 14.59 -11.05
C GLY A 118 -12.28 15.08 -9.84
N GLY A 119 -12.80 14.80 -8.64
CA GLY A 119 -12.12 15.00 -7.35
C GLY A 119 -12.81 15.99 -6.42
N ASP A 120 -12.08 16.44 -5.40
CA ASP A 120 -12.56 17.42 -4.41
C ASP A 120 -12.50 18.88 -4.95
N TYR A 121 -12.53 19.03 -6.27
CA TYR A 121 -12.48 20.35 -6.92
C TYR A 121 -13.82 21.06 -6.76
N THR A 122 -13.75 22.34 -6.44
CA THR A 122 -14.84 23.30 -6.51
C THR A 122 -14.59 24.30 -7.63
N GLU A 123 -15.60 25.08 -8.02
CA GLU A 123 -15.46 26.13 -9.03
C GLU A 123 -14.35 27.13 -8.68
N ASP A 124 -14.16 27.43 -7.38
CA ASP A 124 -13.12 28.32 -6.86
C ASP A 124 -11.70 27.73 -6.91
N SER A 125 -11.59 26.40 -7.03
CA SER A 125 -10.31 25.68 -7.10
C SER A 125 -9.81 25.48 -8.53
N LEU A 126 -10.63 25.81 -9.53
CA LEU A 126 -10.22 25.79 -10.93
C LEU A 126 -9.25 26.94 -11.21
N ASP A 127 -8.33 26.68 -12.12
CA ASP A 127 -7.42 27.72 -12.57
C ASP A 127 -8.19 28.87 -13.25
N ARG A 128 -7.77 30.11 -12.99
CA ARG A 128 -8.47 31.30 -13.48
C ARG A 128 -8.58 31.36 -15.00
N GLU A 129 -7.58 30.86 -15.72
CA GLU A 129 -7.55 30.88 -17.19
C GLU A 129 -8.49 29.82 -17.77
N GLU A 130 -8.47 28.60 -17.23
CA GLU A 130 -9.39 27.51 -17.58
C GLU A 130 -10.84 27.91 -17.30
N HIS A 131 -11.10 28.47 -16.13
CA HIS A 131 -12.43 28.94 -15.73
C HIS A 131 -12.95 30.05 -16.67
N ALA A 132 -12.12 31.04 -16.99
CA ALA A 132 -12.51 32.15 -17.87
C ALA A 132 -12.87 31.68 -19.28
N LEU A 133 -12.12 30.72 -19.84
CA LEU A 133 -12.38 30.18 -21.18
C LEU A 133 -13.68 29.38 -21.22
N LEU A 134 -13.89 28.51 -20.22
CA LEU A 134 -15.09 27.67 -20.13
C LEU A 134 -16.35 28.52 -19.86
N LYS A 135 -16.27 29.56 -19.02
CA LYS A 135 -17.36 30.53 -18.82
C LYS A 135 -17.70 31.28 -20.10
N ARG A 136 -16.70 31.76 -20.85
CA ARG A 136 -16.92 32.44 -22.14
C ARG A 136 -17.57 31.52 -23.18
N ALA A 137 -17.26 30.23 -23.12
CA ALA A 137 -17.89 29.21 -23.96
C ALA A 137 -19.32 28.84 -23.52
N GLY A 138 -19.78 29.33 -22.36
CA GLY A 138 -21.11 29.00 -21.82
C GLY A 138 -21.19 27.60 -21.18
N ALA A 139 -20.06 26.99 -20.85
CA ALA A 139 -20.01 25.63 -20.32
C ALA A 139 -20.62 25.54 -18.91
N ARG A 140 -21.42 24.49 -18.68
CA ARG A 140 -21.87 24.10 -17.33
C ARG A 140 -20.77 23.30 -16.64
N PHE A 141 -20.48 23.59 -15.37
CA PHE A 141 -19.47 22.88 -14.59
C PHE A 141 -20.10 21.74 -13.79
N VAL A 142 -19.52 20.55 -13.84
CA VAL A 142 -19.92 19.38 -13.05
C VAL A 142 -18.70 18.82 -12.33
N PHE A 143 -18.80 18.71 -11.01
CA PHE A 143 -17.74 18.18 -10.16
C PHE A 143 -18.17 16.82 -9.61
N ILE A 144 -17.40 15.79 -9.96
CA ILE A 144 -17.70 14.41 -9.58
C ILE A 144 -16.67 13.97 -8.54
N PRO A 145 -17.09 13.64 -7.30
CA PRO A 145 -16.15 13.23 -6.26
C PRO A 145 -15.44 11.93 -6.65
N PHE A 146 -14.19 11.77 -6.22
CA PHE A 146 -13.46 10.54 -6.49
C PHE A 146 -14.07 9.36 -5.74
N VAL A 147 -14.06 8.19 -6.39
CA VAL A 147 -14.39 6.93 -5.72
C VAL A 147 -13.26 6.59 -4.74
N ALA A 148 -13.59 6.57 -3.44
CA ALA A 148 -12.64 6.26 -2.38
C ALA A 148 -11.94 4.91 -2.60
N GLY A 149 -10.62 4.86 -2.34
CA GLY A 149 -9.81 3.65 -2.46
C GLY A 149 -9.17 3.37 -3.82
N PHE A 150 -9.40 4.23 -4.83
CA PHE A 150 -8.86 4.06 -6.18
C PHE A 150 -8.09 5.29 -6.66
N SER A 151 -6.76 5.18 -6.74
CA SER A 151 -5.92 6.14 -7.46
C SER A 151 -4.72 5.43 -8.09
N THR A 152 -4.20 5.91 -9.22
CA THR A 152 -2.98 5.35 -9.80
C THR A 152 -1.82 5.39 -8.81
N THR A 153 -1.70 6.47 -8.04
CA THR A 153 -0.68 6.58 -6.98
C THR A 153 -0.84 5.48 -5.94
N SER A 154 -2.07 5.14 -5.52
CA SER A 154 -2.33 4.05 -4.58
C SER A 154 -2.04 2.66 -5.17
N ILE A 155 -2.20 2.47 -6.48
CA ILE A 155 -1.90 1.19 -7.15
C ILE A 155 -0.39 1.02 -7.27
N VAL A 156 0.31 2.05 -7.71
CA VAL A 156 1.77 2.02 -7.82
C VAL A 156 2.41 1.88 -6.46
N ARG A 157 1.88 2.57 -5.44
CA ARG A 157 2.24 2.31 -4.05
C ARG A 157 1.99 0.85 -3.69
N ARG A 158 0.79 0.30 -3.88
CA ARG A 158 0.53 -1.14 -3.59
C ARG A 158 1.49 -2.10 -4.30
N LEU A 159 1.86 -1.82 -5.54
CA LEU A 159 2.80 -2.63 -6.32
C LEU A 159 4.25 -2.50 -5.82
N ARG A 160 4.66 -1.29 -5.41
CA ARG A 160 5.96 -1.06 -4.74
C ARG A 160 5.99 -1.61 -3.30
N ASP A 161 4.82 -1.70 -2.67
CA ASP A 161 4.63 -2.04 -1.26
C ASP A 161 4.17 -3.51 -1.04
N GLY A 162 4.15 -4.36 -2.07
CA GLY A 162 3.90 -5.81 -1.91
C GLY A 162 2.44 -6.21 -1.62
N GLY A 163 1.46 -5.33 -1.83
CA GLY A 163 0.04 -5.68 -1.91
C GLY A 163 -0.69 -5.98 -0.59
N SER A 164 -1.24 -4.95 0.06
CA SER A 164 -2.57 -4.99 0.72
C SER A 164 -3.13 -3.57 0.92
N ALA A 165 -4.46 -3.42 0.84
CA ALA A 165 -5.15 -2.12 0.78
C ALA A 165 -5.06 -1.32 2.10
N PRO A 166 -4.89 0.02 2.10
CA PRO A 166 -4.87 0.78 3.34
C PRO A 166 -6.22 1.43 3.68
N ALA A 167 -6.57 1.33 4.96
CA ALA A 167 -7.48 2.24 5.64
C ALA A 167 -6.84 3.64 5.73
N ALA A 168 -7.70 4.66 5.68
CA ALA A 168 -7.32 6.07 5.65
C ALA A 168 -6.64 6.56 6.94
N SER A 169 -5.65 7.44 6.81
CA SER A 169 -5.51 8.67 7.64
C SER A 169 -4.30 9.52 7.20
N HIS A 170 -4.50 10.83 7.24
CA HIS A 170 -3.54 11.90 6.96
C HIS A 170 -2.68 12.24 8.20
N GLY A 171 -1.47 12.75 7.98
CA GLY A 171 -0.66 13.40 9.01
C GLY A 171 0.79 13.71 8.60
N THR A 172 1.06 14.99 8.34
CA THR A 172 2.32 15.78 8.36
C THR A 172 3.67 15.10 8.06
N ALA A 173 4.29 15.54 6.95
CA ALA A 173 5.53 15.03 6.39
C ALA A 173 6.81 15.58 7.06
N GLY A 174 7.62 14.69 7.63
CA GLY A 174 9.08 14.79 7.58
C GLY A 174 9.60 14.22 6.26
N PRO A 175 10.91 14.29 5.96
CA PRO A 175 11.47 13.83 4.69
C PRO A 175 11.05 12.38 4.44
N ALA A 176 10.55 12.11 3.23
CA ALA A 176 9.93 10.84 2.86
C ALA A 176 10.93 9.67 3.01
N LEU A 177 10.96 9.08 4.20
CA LEU A 177 11.63 7.82 4.47
C LEU A 177 10.93 6.74 3.64
N ASN A 178 11.72 5.99 2.87
CA ASN A 178 11.28 4.88 2.02
C ASN A 178 10.20 4.00 2.68
N ASN A 179 9.28 3.48 1.87
CA ASN A 179 8.25 2.50 2.24
C ASN A 179 8.79 1.31 3.10
N ALA A 180 10.07 0.95 2.96
CA ALA A 180 10.73 -0.06 3.79
C ALA A 180 10.80 0.29 5.29
N LEU A 181 10.96 1.57 5.64
CA LEU A 181 11.07 2.02 7.04
C LEU A 181 9.68 2.17 7.67
N ASP A 182 8.66 2.47 6.87
CA ASP A 182 7.26 2.45 7.31
C ASP A 182 6.87 1.07 7.85
N THR A 183 7.38 -0.03 7.27
CA THR A 183 7.20 -1.39 7.79
C THR A 183 7.69 -1.53 9.23
N ILE A 184 8.87 -0.99 9.53
CA ILE A 184 9.47 -1.02 10.86
C ILE A 184 8.65 -0.14 11.82
N PHE A 185 8.33 1.09 11.42
CA PHE A 185 7.58 2.02 12.27
C PHE A 185 6.11 1.64 12.47
N CYS A 186 5.54 0.85 11.56
CA CYS A 186 4.20 0.32 11.69
C CYS A 186 4.15 -0.92 12.57
N ARG A 187 5.25 -1.59 12.93
CA ARG A 187 5.19 -2.78 13.79
C ARG A 187 4.69 -2.42 15.19
N ARG A 188 3.69 -3.15 15.68
CA ARG A 188 3.10 -2.98 17.04
C ARG A 188 2.93 -4.33 17.73
N SER A 189 2.96 -4.29 19.06
CA SER A 189 2.64 -5.45 19.89
C SER A 189 1.12 -5.58 20.00
N VAL A 190 0.56 -6.62 19.37
CA VAL A 190 -0.86 -6.97 19.41
C VAL A 190 -1.04 -8.12 20.39
N ARG A 191 -2.02 -8.01 21.28
CA ARG A 191 -2.31 -8.94 22.39
C ARG A 191 -3.74 -9.48 22.37
N HIS A 192 -4.60 -8.94 21.51
CA HIS A 192 -5.94 -9.45 21.26
C HIS A 192 -6.07 -9.89 19.79
N TYR A 193 -6.59 -11.10 19.58
CA TYR A 193 -6.66 -11.73 18.26
C TYR A 193 -8.08 -12.16 17.93
N GLN A 194 -8.39 -12.17 16.64
CA GLN A 194 -9.63 -12.74 16.13
C GLN A 194 -9.57 -14.27 16.23
N LEU A 195 -10.72 -14.93 16.33
CA LEU A 195 -10.87 -16.38 16.24
C LEU A 195 -10.75 -16.86 14.77
N ARG A 196 -9.68 -16.45 14.10
CA ARG A 196 -9.38 -16.77 12.70
C ARG A 196 -8.03 -17.48 12.64
N PRO A 197 -7.93 -18.66 11.98
CA PRO A 197 -6.67 -19.37 11.87
C PRO A 197 -5.66 -18.60 11.01
N VAL A 198 -4.37 -18.84 11.26
CA VAL A 198 -3.26 -18.36 10.44
C VAL A 198 -2.88 -19.48 9.47
N ALA A 199 -2.91 -19.20 8.17
CA ALA A 199 -2.58 -20.17 7.15
C ALA A 199 -1.10 -20.60 7.21
N ASP A 200 -0.82 -21.84 6.80
CA ASP A 200 0.52 -22.42 6.82
C ASP A 200 1.50 -21.66 5.92
N GLU A 201 1.04 -21.16 4.78
CA GLU A 201 1.84 -20.31 3.87
C GLU A 201 2.35 -19.04 4.56
N HIS A 202 1.54 -18.42 5.42
CA HIS A 202 1.99 -17.27 6.20
C HIS A 202 3.03 -17.68 7.24
N LEU A 203 2.85 -18.82 7.91
CA LEU A 203 3.82 -19.32 8.88
C LEU A 203 5.16 -19.66 8.22
N VAL A 204 5.15 -20.24 7.02
CA VAL A 204 6.35 -20.51 6.23
C VAL A 204 7.05 -19.20 5.86
N ALA A 205 6.32 -18.21 5.35
CA ALA A 205 6.90 -16.91 5.00
C ALA A 205 7.51 -16.19 6.22
N ILE A 206 6.83 -16.25 7.37
CA ILE A 206 7.30 -15.69 8.64
C ILE A 206 8.61 -16.37 9.08
N LEU A 207 8.70 -17.69 8.99
CA LEU A 207 9.89 -18.45 9.34
C LEU A 207 11.05 -18.20 8.36
N GLN A 208 10.77 -18.08 7.06
CA GLN A 208 11.77 -17.69 6.06
C GLN A 208 12.36 -16.31 6.36
N ALA A 209 11.52 -15.34 6.72
CA ALA A 209 12.00 -14.02 7.14
C ALA A 209 12.86 -14.10 8.42
N ALA A 210 12.43 -14.88 9.41
CA ALA A 210 13.20 -15.11 10.64
C ALA A 210 14.59 -15.69 10.34
N MET A 211 14.66 -16.69 9.47
CA MET A 211 15.91 -17.35 9.06
C MET A 211 16.78 -16.51 8.12
N ALA A 212 16.29 -15.36 7.62
CA ALA A 212 17.09 -14.41 6.85
C ALA A 212 17.85 -13.41 7.75
N ALA A 213 17.78 -13.56 9.06
CA ALA A 213 18.55 -12.74 10.00
C ALA A 213 20.06 -12.98 9.85
N PRO A 214 20.90 -11.98 10.17
CA PRO A 214 22.33 -12.22 10.33
C PRO A 214 22.57 -13.18 11.51
N SER A 215 23.67 -13.94 11.44
CA SER A 215 24.17 -14.74 12.55
C SER A 215 25.69 -14.63 12.67
N ALA A 216 26.20 -14.67 13.90
CA ALA A 216 27.63 -14.63 14.16
C ALA A 216 28.35 -15.78 13.43
N CYS A 217 29.26 -15.43 12.51
CA CYS A 217 29.97 -16.37 11.65
C CYS A 217 29.06 -17.34 10.85
N ALA A 218 27.86 -16.90 10.45
CA ALA A 218 26.90 -17.69 9.66
C ALA A 218 26.57 -19.06 10.30
N LYS A 219 26.42 -19.09 11.63
CA LYS A 219 26.19 -20.32 12.41
C LYS A 219 24.73 -20.76 12.48
N ASP A 220 23.83 -19.80 12.33
CA ASP A 220 22.37 -19.98 12.31
C ASP A 220 21.86 -20.84 13.47
N PRO A 221 22.07 -20.44 14.73
CA PRO A 221 21.82 -21.30 15.89
C PRO A 221 20.32 -21.45 16.22
N TRP A 222 19.44 -20.69 15.59
CA TRP A 222 18.01 -20.66 15.89
C TRP A 222 17.28 -21.98 15.59
N GLN A 223 16.27 -22.25 16.41
CA GLN A 223 15.28 -23.30 16.23
C GLN A 223 13.87 -22.74 16.53
N PHE A 224 12.87 -23.16 15.75
CA PHE A 224 11.52 -22.64 15.85
C PHE A 224 10.52 -23.75 16.13
N HIS A 225 9.78 -23.65 17.24
CA HIS A 225 8.69 -24.57 17.58
C HIS A 225 7.34 -23.90 17.35
N VAL A 226 6.62 -24.32 16.31
CA VAL A 226 5.31 -23.75 15.95
C VAL A 226 4.20 -24.38 16.80
N LEU A 227 3.45 -23.55 17.52
CA LEU A 227 2.42 -23.94 18.48
C LEU A 227 1.03 -23.99 17.83
N LYS A 228 0.79 -25.01 17.01
CA LYS A 228 -0.54 -25.27 16.42
C LYS A 228 -1.50 -26.01 17.36
N ASN A 229 -0.97 -26.72 18.37
CA ASN A 229 -1.77 -27.47 19.35
C ASN A 229 -2.14 -26.56 20.54
N ASP A 230 -3.44 -26.48 20.84
CA ASP A 230 -3.98 -25.62 21.90
C ASP A 230 -3.49 -26.00 23.30
N GLY A 231 -3.28 -27.29 23.58
CA GLY A 231 -2.82 -27.78 24.88
C GLY A 231 -1.41 -27.27 25.21
N LEU A 232 -0.44 -27.55 24.35
CA LEU A 232 0.93 -27.07 24.54
C LEU A 232 1.00 -25.53 24.58
N ARG A 233 0.22 -24.86 23.74
CA ARG A 233 0.16 -23.39 23.74
C ARG A 233 -0.39 -22.83 25.06
N THR A 234 -1.41 -23.48 25.63
CA THR A 234 -1.99 -23.11 26.93
C THR A 234 -1.03 -23.37 28.08
N ASP A 235 -0.34 -24.52 28.07
CA ASP A 235 0.65 -24.85 29.10
C ASP A 235 1.81 -23.85 29.11
N ILE A 236 2.32 -23.47 27.93
CA ILE A 236 3.35 -22.43 27.80
C ILE A 236 2.81 -21.07 28.27
N ALA A 237 1.56 -20.73 27.95
CA ALA A 237 0.95 -19.46 28.38
C ALA A 237 0.85 -19.35 29.92
N ALA A 238 0.63 -20.47 30.62
CA ALA A 238 0.57 -20.52 32.09
C ALA A 238 1.91 -20.17 32.76
N VAL A 239 3.03 -20.46 32.10
CA VAL A 239 4.40 -20.14 32.55
C VAL A 239 4.74 -18.64 32.37
N LEU A 240 3.94 -17.89 31.60
CA LEU A 240 4.22 -16.51 31.21
C LEU A 240 3.26 -15.53 31.90
N PRO A 241 3.63 -14.89 33.04
CA PRO A 241 2.73 -14.04 33.81
C PRO A 241 2.08 -12.91 32.98
N ASN A 242 2.88 -12.28 32.12
CA ASN A 242 2.45 -11.18 31.24
C ASN A 242 2.13 -11.64 29.82
N GLY A 243 2.09 -12.95 29.57
CA GLY A 243 1.91 -13.56 28.25
C GLY A 243 0.71 -14.49 28.14
N ARG A 244 -0.19 -14.49 29.14
CA ARG A 244 -1.35 -15.40 29.20
C ARG A 244 -2.27 -15.33 27.98
N PHE A 245 -2.30 -14.19 27.27
CA PHE A 245 -3.05 -14.03 26.03
C PHE A 245 -2.56 -14.94 24.89
N LEU A 246 -1.39 -15.57 25.00
CA LEU A 246 -0.93 -16.63 24.11
C LEU A 246 -1.95 -17.77 23.99
N ALA A 247 -2.65 -18.12 25.07
CA ALA A 247 -3.67 -19.17 25.05
C ALA A 247 -4.84 -18.85 24.09
N GLN A 248 -5.14 -17.55 23.91
CA GLN A 248 -6.20 -17.06 23.03
C GLN A 248 -5.71 -16.75 21.61
N ALA A 249 -4.39 -16.72 21.39
CA ALA A 249 -3.84 -16.55 20.06
C ALA A 249 -4.13 -17.80 19.21
N PRO A 250 -4.44 -17.67 17.91
CA PRO A 250 -4.65 -18.82 17.05
C PRO A 250 -3.37 -19.67 16.85
N THR A 251 -2.19 -19.07 17.03
CA THR A 251 -0.91 -19.78 16.98
C THR A 251 0.18 -19.03 17.74
N GLY A 252 1.34 -19.66 17.90
CA GLY A 252 2.54 -19.01 18.40
C GLY A 252 3.80 -19.72 17.94
N ILE A 253 4.96 -19.11 18.17
CA ILE A 253 6.26 -19.69 17.86
C ILE A 253 7.15 -19.53 19.09
N VAL A 254 7.70 -20.64 19.61
CA VAL A 254 8.82 -20.57 20.55
C VAL A 254 10.09 -20.50 19.75
N VAL A 255 10.86 -19.42 19.94
CA VAL A 255 12.19 -19.28 19.36
C VAL A 255 13.20 -19.74 20.38
N CYS A 256 13.93 -20.79 20.03
CA CYS A 256 15.03 -21.35 20.80
C CYS A 256 16.35 -21.12 20.06
N GLY A 257 17.47 -21.24 20.77
CA GLY A 257 18.79 -21.37 20.14
C GLY A 257 19.49 -22.64 20.60
N ASP A 258 20.29 -23.25 19.73
CA ASP A 258 21.21 -24.33 20.07
C ASP A 258 22.59 -23.78 20.45
N LEU A 259 22.92 -23.85 21.74
CA LEU A 259 24.18 -23.32 22.27
C LEU A 259 25.40 -23.94 21.62
N ARG A 260 25.33 -25.20 21.19
CA ARG A 260 26.46 -25.88 20.53
C ARG A 260 26.75 -25.30 19.15
N ARG A 261 25.75 -24.70 18.50
CA ARG A 261 25.88 -24.09 17.18
C ARG A 261 26.32 -22.64 17.25
N ALA A 262 25.99 -21.94 18.33
CA ALA A 262 26.37 -20.54 18.51
C ALA A 262 27.87 -20.33 18.33
N HIS A 263 28.27 -19.15 17.84
CA HIS A 263 29.68 -18.82 17.69
C HIS A 263 30.40 -18.94 19.05
N GLY A 264 31.45 -19.77 19.09
CA GLY A 264 32.19 -20.04 20.33
C GLY A 264 31.40 -20.80 21.42
N ALA A 265 30.22 -21.34 21.09
CA ALA A 265 29.24 -21.84 22.07
C ALA A 265 28.85 -20.81 23.14
N GLU A 266 28.90 -19.52 22.79
CA GLU A 266 28.62 -18.41 23.70
C GLU A 266 27.13 -18.07 23.70
N LEU A 267 26.56 -17.98 24.90
CA LEU A 267 25.16 -17.60 25.11
C LEU A 267 24.86 -16.19 24.59
N SER A 268 25.82 -15.27 24.68
CA SER A 268 25.68 -13.90 24.23
C SER A 268 25.47 -13.78 22.72
N TYR A 269 26.19 -14.56 21.91
CA TYR A 269 25.99 -14.61 20.46
C TYR A 269 24.68 -15.31 20.11
N LEU A 270 24.35 -16.40 20.80
CA LEU A 270 23.08 -17.09 20.61
C LEU A 270 21.86 -16.18 20.81
N ILE A 271 21.88 -15.34 21.85
CA ILE A 271 20.81 -14.38 22.13
C ILE A 271 20.74 -13.31 21.04
N GLN A 272 21.88 -12.77 20.58
CA GLN A 272 21.92 -11.76 19.53
C GLN A 272 21.34 -12.29 18.21
N ASP A 273 21.79 -13.47 17.79
CA ASP A 273 21.33 -14.14 16.57
C ASP A 273 19.81 -14.41 16.63
N CYS A 274 19.34 -14.98 17.74
CA CYS A 274 17.90 -15.23 17.93
C CYS A 274 17.08 -13.93 18.01
N ALA A 275 17.60 -12.87 18.63
CA ALA A 275 16.90 -11.59 18.72
C ALA A 275 16.73 -10.93 17.34
N ALA A 276 17.76 -11.00 16.48
CA ALA A 276 17.66 -10.56 15.09
C ALA A 276 16.61 -11.37 14.32
N ALA A 277 16.60 -12.70 14.47
CA ALA A 277 15.59 -13.57 13.87
C ALA A 277 14.17 -13.26 14.36
N ILE A 278 13.99 -12.96 15.65
CA ILE A 278 12.70 -12.58 16.21
C ILE A 278 12.24 -11.23 15.65
N GLU A 279 13.11 -10.23 15.49
CA GLU A 279 12.68 -8.95 14.93
C GLU A 279 12.26 -9.10 13.45
N ASN A 280 13.01 -9.86 12.64
CA ASN A 280 12.59 -10.17 11.27
C ASN A 280 11.21 -10.86 11.23
N LEU A 281 10.99 -11.82 12.13
CA LEU A 281 9.72 -12.51 12.30
C LEU A 281 8.58 -11.52 12.60
N LEU A 282 8.79 -10.60 13.54
CA LEU A 282 7.78 -9.59 13.93
C LEU A 282 7.47 -8.60 12.80
N LEU A 283 8.47 -8.20 12.01
CA LEU A 283 8.28 -7.36 10.84
C LEU A 283 7.48 -8.10 9.76
N ALA A 284 7.81 -9.36 9.48
CA ALA A 284 7.10 -10.18 8.51
C ALA A 284 5.63 -10.39 8.90
N VAL A 285 5.34 -10.70 10.16
CA VAL A 285 3.96 -10.77 10.69
C VAL A 285 3.21 -9.47 10.37
N SER A 286 3.80 -8.32 10.66
CA SER A 286 3.15 -7.03 10.42
C SER A 286 2.87 -6.76 8.94
N GLN A 287 3.74 -7.21 8.05
CA GLN A 287 3.57 -7.07 6.59
C GLN A 287 2.47 -7.97 6.03
N LEU A 288 2.28 -9.15 6.63
CA LEU A 288 1.19 -10.07 6.27
C LEU A 288 -0.17 -9.63 6.84
N GLY A 289 -0.27 -8.45 7.46
CA GLY A 289 -1.48 -7.94 8.10
C GLY A 289 -1.83 -8.65 9.42
N LEU A 290 -0.92 -9.47 9.95
CA LEU A 290 -1.07 -10.15 11.23
C LEU A 290 -0.58 -9.25 12.38
N GLY A 291 -0.97 -9.62 13.59
CA GLY A 291 -0.48 -9.05 14.84
C GLY A 291 0.38 -10.07 15.58
N ALA A 292 1.42 -9.59 16.26
CA ALA A 292 2.21 -10.42 17.16
C ALA A 292 2.65 -9.68 18.43
N CYS A 293 3.05 -10.42 19.45
CA CYS A 293 3.73 -9.89 20.61
C CYS A 293 4.88 -10.80 21.05
N TRP A 294 6.05 -10.20 21.27
CA TRP A 294 7.19 -10.84 21.93
C TRP A 294 6.85 -11.06 23.41
N LEU A 295 6.92 -12.31 23.86
CA LEU A 295 6.79 -12.72 25.25
C LEU A 295 8.16 -13.13 25.81
N GLY A 296 8.63 -12.41 26.84
CA GLY A 296 9.97 -12.61 27.38
C GLY A 296 10.12 -13.92 28.16
N VAL A 297 11.07 -14.76 27.72
CA VAL A 297 11.46 -16.02 28.37
C VAL A 297 12.84 -15.86 29.01
N HIS A 298 13.90 -15.89 28.21
CA HIS A 298 15.26 -15.57 28.67
C HIS A 298 15.34 -14.09 29.11
N PRO A 299 16.05 -13.73 30.20
CA PRO A 299 16.94 -14.55 31.04
C PRO A 299 16.27 -15.16 32.28
N ARG A 300 14.93 -15.26 32.33
CA ARG A 300 14.23 -15.78 33.52
C ARG A 300 14.32 -17.31 33.54
N GLN A 301 15.24 -17.84 34.34
CA GLN A 301 15.61 -19.25 34.34
C GLN A 301 14.41 -20.18 34.63
N ASP A 302 13.51 -19.78 35.53
CA ASP A 302 12.24 -20.47 35.81
C ASP A 302 11.40 -20.68 34.53
N ARG A 303 11.36 -19.68 33.65
CA ARG A 303 10.62 -19.75 32.37
C ARG A 303 11.37 -20.57 31.34
N VAL A 304 12.70 -20.40 31.26
CA VAL A 304 13.57 -21.15 30.35
C VAL A 304 13.43 -22.65 30.62
N ASP A 305 13.58 -23.08 31.87
CA ASP A 305 13.50 -24.48 32.26
C ASP A 305 12.11 -25.08 32.06
N ALA A 306 11.06 -24.37 32.49
CA ALA A 306 9.69 -24.84 32.32
C ALA A 306 9.32 -25.01 30.84
N ILE A 307 9.63 -24.03 29.98
CA ILE A 307 9.33 -24.13 28.54
C ILE A 307 10.19 -25.20 27.87
N ARG A 308 11.47 -25.32 28.22
CA ARG A 308 12.35 -26.38 27.71
C ARG A 308 11.82 -27.77 28.04
N GLN A 309 11.33 -27.97 29.27
CA GLN A 309 10.72 -29.22 29.70
C GLN A 309 9.43 -29.52 28.93
N LEU A 310 8.55 -28.52 28.75
CA LEU A 310 7.31 -28.66 27.96
C LEU A 310 7.61 -29.03 26.50
N LEU A 311 8.66 -28.46 25.92
CA LEU A 311 9.13 -28.77 24.56
C LEU A 311 9.94 -30.07 24.45
N LYS A 312 10.24 -30.72 25.59
CA LYS A 312 11.07 -31.93 25.69
C LYS A 312 12.44 -31.77 25.03
N GLN A 313 13.04 -30.59 25.21
CA GLN A 313 14.33 -30.24 24.61
C GLN A 313 15.51 -30.49 25.58
N PRO A 314 16.71 -30.81 25.06
CA PRO A 314 17.90 -30.99 25.89
C PRO A 314 18.41 -29.63 26.42
N ALA A 315 19.34 -29.66 27.39
CA ALA A 315 19.80 -28.47 28.11
C ALA A 315 20.46 -27.40 27.22
N GLU A 316 21.05 -27.83 26.10
CA GLU A 316 21.74 -26.99 25.13
C GLU A 316 20.78 -26.20 24.24
N ILE A 317 19.50 -26.58 24.18
CA ILE A 317 18.46 -25.83 23.48
C ILE A 317 17.82 -24.87 24.46
N ILE A 318 18.05 -23.58 24.24
CA ILE A 318 17.68 -22.52 25.17
C ILE A 318 16.48 -21.75 24.58
N PRO A 319 15.29 -21.83 25.19
CA PRO A 319 14.17 -20.96 24.85
C PRO A 319 14.49 -19.48 25.07
N ILE A 320 14.43 -18.67 24.00
CA ILE A 320 14.74 -17.24 24.02
C ILE A 320 13.49 -16.41 24.20
N ALA A 321 12.46 -16.69 23.41
CA ALA A 321 11.19 -15.98 23.44
C ALA A 321 10.03 -16.86 22.98
N VAL A 322 8.82 -16.47 23.35
CA VAL A 322 7.59 -16.97 22.71
C VAL A 322 6.93 -15.81 21.97
N ILE A 323 6.48 -16.05 20.75
CA ILE A 323 5.77 -15.06 19.94
C ILE A 323 4.32 -15.52 19.79
N ALA A 324 3.37 -14.77 20.34
CA ALA A 324 1.95 -14.96 20.05
C ALA A 324 1.63 -14.32 18.71
N ILE A 325 0.88 -15.01 17.83
CA ILE A 325 0.60 -14.57 16.45
C ILE A 325 -0.87 -14.79 16.13
N GLY A 326 -1.50 -13.82 15.47
CA GLY A 326 -2.88 -13.97 14.98
C GLY A 326 -3.38 -12.75 14.21
N TRP A 327 -4.60 -12.84 13.69
CA TRP A 327 -5.26 -11.69 13.09
C TRP A 327 -5.62 -10.67 14.18
N PRO A 328 -5.23 -9.39 14.06
CA PRO A 328 -5.44 -8.42 15.12
C PRO A 328 -6.94 -8.17 15.36
N ALA A 329 -7.37 -8.25 16.62
CA ALA A 329 -8.68 -7.77 17.08
C ALA A 329 -8.59 -6.37 17.75
N GLU A 330 -7.38 -5.80 17.78
CA GLU A 330 -7.10 -4.46 18.25
C GLU A 330 -6.11 -3.76 17.31
N HIS A 331 -6.14 -2.43 17.29
CA HIS A 331 -5.22 -1.62 16.49
C HIS A 331 -4.51 -0.59 17.38
N PRO A 332 -3.47 -1.01 18.12
CA PRO A 332 -2.68 -0.09 18.94
C PRO A 332 -2.10 1.04 18.08
N PRO A 333 -2.06 2.29 18.58
CA PRO A 333 -1.56 3.42 17.82
C PRO A 333 -0.09 3.24 17.45
N LYS A 334 0.33 3.84 16.33
CA LYS A 334 1.74 3.93 15.97
C LYS A 334 2.50 4.67 17.08
N ARG A 335 3.72 4.23 17.36
CA ARG A 335 4.57 4.85 18.39
C ARG A 335 6.01 4.87 17.93
N SER A 336 6.58 6.08 17.83
CA SER A 336 8.04 6.25 17.79
C SER A 336 8.59 6.20 19.21
N ARG A 337 9.78 5.60 19.36
CA ARG A 337 10.59 5.66 20.59
C ARG A 337 11.87 6.48 20.38
N TYR A 338 11.89 7.32 19.34
CA TYR A 338 13.01 8.19 19.04
C TYR A 338 13.34 9.07 20.24
N ARG A 339 14.63 9.17 20.52
CA ARG A 339 15.22 9.84 21.67
C ARG A 339 16.56 10.41 21.23
N ASP A 340 16.65 11.73 21.08
CA ASP A 340 17.89 12.40 20.70
C ASP A 340 19.04 12.09 21.68
N ASP A 341 18.72 11.93 22.96
CA ASP A 341 19.69 11.65 24.02
C ASP A 341 20.27 10.24 24.00
N ALA A 342 19.77 9.36 23.13
CA ALA A 342 20.33 8.03 22.88
C ALA A 342 21.30 8.01 21.68
N ILE A 343 21.54 9.15 21.03
CA ILE A 343 22.37 9.28 19.83
C ILE A 343 23.62 10.07 20.18
N HIS A 344 24.79 9.51 19.87
CA HIS A 344 26.07 10.19 20.06
C HIS A 344 26.84 10.20 18.73
N TRP A 345 27.04 11.39 18.16
CA TRP A 345 27.73 11.60 16.88
C TRP A 345 29.22 11.83 17.12
N GLU A 346 30.08 11.12 16.38
CA GLU A 346 31.55 11.31 16.39
C GLU A 346 32.21 11.24 17.78
N VAL A 347 31.76 10.31 18.64
CA VAL A 347 32.42 9.99 19.92
C VAL A 347 33.57 9.01 19.75
#